data_AF-A0A0M2GGR1-F1
#
_entry.id   AF-A0A0M2GGR1-F1
#
_cell.length_a   1.000
_cell.length_b   1.000
_cell.length_c   1.000
_cell.angle_alpha   90.00
_cell.angle_beta   90.00
_cell.angle_gamma   90.00
#
_symmetry.space_group_name_H-M   'P 1'
#
loop_
_entity.id
_entity.type
_entity.pdbx_description
1 polymer ?
#
loop_
_entity_poly.entity_id
_entity_poly.type
_entity_poly.pdbx_seq_one_letter_code
_entity_poly.pdbx_strand_id
1 'polypeptide(L)'
;MSGVMDVWENTRLPTAYLSRYCLEGSDGRTILNYAQWTNSDAHRAFAANPQNQQTLGSAIQGLFTAGPPGRYRLYRSIALREAAVRYFTTASYDIEDSETARELADTLATRSVAAAPTALIAEHFHISEDGQRLYVLSAHEAEPDETNPCFRPYRGLARRRPVAT
;
A
#
# COMPACT_ATOMS: atom_id res chain seq x y z
N MET A 1 -5.46 19.36 -3.18
CA MET A 1 -5.11 18.13 -2.45
C MET A 1 -4.75 18.33 -0.98
N SER A 2 -4.14 19.46 -0.54
CA SER A 2 -3.69 19.59 0.87
C SER A 2 -4.83 19.50 1.90
N GLY A 3 -5.95 20.22 1.73
CA GLY A 3 -6.99 20.29 2.77
C GLY A 3 -7.65 18.95 3.13
N VAL A 4 -7.78 18.03 2.16
CA VAL A 4 -8.27 16.66 2.40
C VAL A 4 -7.28 15.86 3.24
N MET A 5 -6.00 15.99 2.93
CA MET A 5 -4.93 15.30 3.64
C MET A 5 -4.75 15.87 5.06
N ASP A 6 -4.89 17.17 5.24
CA ASP A 6 -4.82 17.83 6.54
C ASP A 6 -5.97 17.35 7.46
N VAL A 7 -7.19 17.17 6.94
CA VAL A 7 -8.31 16.59 7.70
C VAL A 7 -8.01 15.13 8.08
N TRP A 8 -7.45 14.34 7.16
CA TRP A 8 -7.12 12.94 7.42
C TRP A 8 -6.00 12.77 8.45
N GLU A 9 -5.00 13.64 8.45
CA GLU A 9 -3.89 13.63 9.41
C GLU A 9 -4.35 13.98 10.83
N ASN A 10 -5.25 14.95 10.95
CA ASN A 10 -5.76 15.40 12.24
C ASN A 10 -6.90 14.51 12.78
N THR A 11 -7.36 13.54 11.99
CA THR A 11 -8.38 12.58 12.42
C THR A 11 -7.78 11.66 13.47
N ARG A 12 -8.38 11.57 14.67
CA ARG A 12 -7.96 10.60 15.69
C ARG A 12 -8.32 9.18 15.21
N LEU A 13 -7.33 8.47 14.69
CA LEU A 13 -7.51 7.10 14.20
C LEU A 13 -7.51 6.12 15.38
N PRO A 14 -8.29 5.03 15.32
CA PRO A 14 -8.29 4.00 16.36
C PRO A 14 -6.91 3.38 16.56
N THR A 15 -6.65 2.78 17.73
CA THR A 15 -5.37 2.08 18.01
C THR A 15 -5.06 0.97 17.02
N ALA A 16 -6.11 0.35 16.46
CA ALA A 16 -6.00 -0.65 15.42
C ALA A 16 -5.48 -0.11 14.06
N TYR A 17 -5.43 1.21 13.89
CA TYR A 17 -4.81 1.87 12.75
C TYR A 17 -3.30 2.02 13.00
N LEU A 18 -2.50 1.28 12.24
CA LEU A 18 -1.05 1.20 12.47
C LEU A 18 -0.28 2.28 11.72
N SER A 19 -0.52 2.40 10.41
CA SER A 19 0.18 3.37 9.56
C SER A 19 -0.61 3.71 8.30
N ARG A 20 -0.24 4.80 7.65
CA ARG A 20 -0.73 5.26 6.36
C ARG A 20 0.41 5.84 5.55
N TYR A 21 0.43 5.52 4.27
CA TYR A 21 1.25 6.21 3.28
C TYR A 21 0.34 6.64 2.14
N CYS A 22 0.34 7.94 1.84
CA CYS A 22 -0.27 8.49 0.65
C CYS A 22 0.84 8.69 -0.38
N LEU A 23 0.73 7.97 -1.48
CA LEU A 23 1.68 8.01 -2.58
C LEU A 23 1.00 8.71 -3.77
N GLU A 24 1.64 9.75 -4.29
CA GLU A 24 1.14 10.54 -5.41
C GLU A 24 1.57 9.87 -6.71
N GLY A 25 0.60 9.58 -7.58
CA GLY A 25 0.84 9.02 -8.91
C GLY A 25 1.54 10.03 -9.80
N SER A 26 2.45 9.54 -10.64
CA SER A 26 3.18 10.38 -11.60
C SER A 26 2.29 10.95 -12.71
N ASP A 27 1.06 10.45 -12.84
CA ASP A 27 0.01 10.98 -13.72
C ASP A 27 -0.64 12.28 -13.20
N GLY A 28 -0.31 12.71 -11.98
CA GLY A 28 -0.85 13.91 -11.32
C GLY A 28 -2.33 13.82 -10.96
N ARG A 29 -2.94 12.64 -11.08
CA ARG A 29 -4.39 12.43 -10.90
C ARG A 29 -4.72 11.28 -9.96
N THR A 30 -3.77 10.38 -9.72
CA THR A 30 -3.96 9.21 -8.88
C THR A 30 -3.27 9.38 -7.53
N ILE A 31 -3.92 8.90 -6.47
CA ILE A 31 -3.32 8.75 -5.15
C ILE A 31 -3.50 7.31 -4.71
N LEU A 32 -2.41 6.65 -4.32
CA LEU A 32 -2.46 5.37 -3.64
C LEU A 32 -2.46 5.61 -2.13
N ASN A 33 -3.53 5.18 -1.45
CA ASN A 33 -3.63 5.18 0.01
C ASN A 33 -3.28 3.78 0.54
N TYR A 34 -2.04 3.59 0.97
CA TYR A 34 -1.58 2.36 1.59
C TYR A 34 -1.75 2.45 3.12
N ALA A 35 -2.81 1.82 3.64
CA ALA A 35 -3.16 1.84 5.05
C ALA A 35 -2.92 0.48 5.72
N GLN A 36 -2.22 0.47 6.84
CA GLN A 36 -1.98 -0.73 7.64
C GLN A 36 -2.87 -0.74 8.88
N TRP A 37 -3.47 -1.91 9.12
CA TRP A 37 -4.38 -2.17 10.23
C TRP A 37 -3.90 -3.40 10.99
N THR A 38 -4.30 -3.53 12.25
CA THR A 38 -4.01 -4.74 13.04
C THR A 38 -4.68 -5.98 12.44
N ASN A 39 -5.87 -5.82 11.87
CA ASN A 39 -6.60 -6.85 11.13
C ASN A 39 -7.73 -6.22 10.30
N SER A 40 -8.34 -7.03 9.43
CA SER A 40 -9.41 -6.61 8.54
C SER A 40 -10.72 -6.27 9.26
N ASP A 41 -11.02 -6.91 10.39
CA ASP A 41 -12.22 -6.61 11.18
C ASP A 41 -12.16 -5.22 11.80
N ALA A 42 -10.99 -4.79 12.26
CA ALA A 42 -10.79 -3.45 12.77
C ALA A 42 -10.95 -2.40 11.67
N HIS A 43 -10.45 -2.69 10.45
CA HIS A 43 -10.72 -1.85 9.29
C HIS A 43 -12.22 -1.82 8.96
N ARG A 44 -12.91 -2.97 8.96
CA ARG A 44 -14.37 -3.06 8.74
C ARG A 44 -15.15 -2.23 9.76
N ALA A 45 -14.83 -2.36 11.04
CA ALA A 45 -15.48 -1.59 12.11
C ALA A 45 -15.24 -0.08 11.95
N PHE A 46 -14.02 0.33 11.60
CA PHE A 46 -13.73 1.73 11.31
C PHE A 46 -14.50 2.26 10.11
N ALA A 47 -14.55 1.49 9.01
CA ALA A 47 -15.27 1.86 7.80
C ALA A 47 -16.80 1.83 8.00
N ALA A 48 -17.33 0.96 8.86
CA ALA A 48 -18.76 0.93 9.14
C ALA A 48 -19.22 2.12 10.02
N ASN A 49 -18.31 2.81 10.69
CA ASN A 49 -18.64 3.91 11.59
C ASN A 49 -19.06 5.17 10.78
N PRO A 50 -20.29 5.68 10.96
CA PRO A 50 -20.79 6.85 10.21
C PRO A 50 -20.00 8.14 10.43
N GLN A 51 -19.43 8.37 11.62
CA GLN A 51 -18.61 9.55 11.87
C GLN A 51 -17.30 9.48 11.06
N ASN A 52 -16.65 8.32 11.01
CA ASN A 52 -15.47 8.13 10.17
C ASN A 52 -15.80 8.28 8.68
N GLN A 53 -16.95 7.76 8.26
CA GLN A 53 -17.45 7.94 6.89
C GLN A 53 -17.77 9.40 6.57
N GLN A 54 -18.25 10.20 7.51
CA GLN A 54 -18.49 11.63 7.30
C GLN A 54 -17.18 12.40 7.22
N THR A 55 -16.25 12.18 8.16
CA THR A 55 -14.93 12.84 8.19
C THR A 55 -14.08 12.51 6.95
N LEU A 56 -14.12 11.26 6.50
CA LEU A 56 -13.42 10.83 5.29
C LEU A 56 -14.21 11.21 4.04
N GLY A 57 -15.51 10.94 4.01
CA GLY A 57 -16.40 11.14 2.86
C GLY A 57 -16.52 12.58 2.41
N SER A 58 -16.52 13.56 3.31
CA SER A 58 -16.47 14.99 2.93
C SER A 58 -15.17 15.38 2.25
N ALA A 59 -14.08 14.67 2.55
CA ALA A 59 -12.77 14.88 1.97
C ALA A 59 -12.53 14.02 0.70
N ILE A 60 -13.30 12.94 0.53
CA ILE A 60 -13.28 12.03 -0.63
C ILE A 60 -14.19 12.54 -1.77
N GLN A 61 -15.06 13.54 -1.55
CA GLN A 61 -15.87 14.15 -2.62
C GLN A 61 -14.97 14.74 -3.73
N GLY A 62 -14.72 13.95 -4.78
CA GLY A 62 -13.83 14.26 -5.89
C GLY A 62 -12.79 13.17 -6.22
N LEU A 63 -12.56 12.22 -5.31
CA LEU A 63 -11.72 11.05 -5.56
C LEU A 63 -12.57 9.89 -6.07
N PHE A 64 -12.33 9.48 -7.31
CA PHE A 64 -12.85 8.22 -7.82
C PHE A 64 -11.95 7.10 -7.32
N THR A 65 -12.55 6.05 -6.76
CA THR A 65 -11.81 4.83 -6.43
C THR A 65 -11.54 4.09 -7.74
N ALA A 66 -10.33 4.25 -8.28
CA ALA A 66 -9.87 3.51 -9.44
C ALA A 66 -9.43 2.11 -9.01
N GLY A 67 -10.25 1.10 -9.32
CA GLY A 67 -10.06 -0.29 -8.89
C GLY A 67 -10.70 -0.59 -7.52
N PRO A 68 -11.03 -1.85 -7.21
CA PRO A 68 -11.72 -2.18 -5.97
C PRO A 68 -10.84 -1.81 -4.76
N PRO A 69 -11.37 -1.09 -3.74
CA PRO A 69 -10.67 -0.88 -2.49
C PRO A 69 -10.57 -2.23 -1.77
N GLY A 70 -9.47 -2.95 -2.04
CA GLY A 70 -9.24 -4.30 -1.53
C GLY A 70 -8.64 -4.28 -0.13
N ARG A 71 -8.99 -5.29 0.67
CA ARG A 71 -8.22 -5.65 1.86
C ARG A 71 -7.25 -6.75 1.45
N TYR A 72 -5.99 -6.58 1.85
CA TYR A 72 -4.94 -7.53 1.54
C TYR A 72 -4.19 -7.94 2.80
N ARG A 73 -3.63 -9.14 2.77
CA ARG A 73 -2.67 -9.63 3.78
C ARG A 73 -1.28 -9.62 3.16
N LEU A 74 -0.31 -9.05 3.88
CA LEU A 74 1.09 -9.18 3.51
C LEU A 74 1.49 -10.65 3.62
N TYR A 75 1.84 -11.27 2.49
CA TYR A 75 2.31 -12.65 2.42
C TYR A 75 3.83 -12.71 2.55
N ARG A 76 4.53 -11.90 1.74
CA ARG A 76 5.99 -11.88 1.70
C ARG A 76 6.50 -10.45 1.59
N SER A 77 7.69 -10.22 2.13
CA SER A 77 8.45 -9.01 1.89
C SER A 77 9.92 -9.37 1.74
N ILE A 78 10.57 -8.77 0.75
CA ILE A 78 12.01 -8.85 0.57
C ILE A 78 12.61 -7.45 0.59
N ALA A 79 13.78 -7.32 1.21
CA ALA A 79 14.64 -6.16 1.09
C ALA A 79 15.89 -6.60 0.34
N LEU A 80 16.17 -5.97 -0.79
CA LEU A 80 17.33 -6.29 -1.64
C LEU A 80 18.55 -5.47 -1.23
N ARG A 81 18.32 -4.25 -0.74
CA ARG A 81 19.37 -3.32 -0.36
C ARG A 81 18.82 -2.22 0.55
N GLU A 82 19.72 -1.54 1.24
CA GLU A 82 19.41 -0.35 2.03
C GLU A 82 19.71 0.91 1.22
N ALA A 83 18.68 1.68 0.89
CA ALA A 83 18.80 2.97 0.22
C ALA A 83 17.57 3.84 0.46
N ALA A 84 17.65 5.11 0.05
CA ALA A 84 16.52 6.02 0.15
C ALA A 84 15.44 5.64 -0.88
N VAL A 85 14.24 5.33 -0.38
CA VAL A 85 13.07 5.09 -1.25
C VAL A 85 12.56 6.42 -1.79
N ARG A 86 12.55 6.55 -3.12
CA ARG A 86 12.07 7.76 -3.82
C ARG A 86 10.84 7.50 -4.66
N TYR A 87 10.67 6.28 -5.13
CA TYR A 87 9.57 5.87 -6.00
C TYR A 87 8.97 4.55 -5.54
N PHE A 88 7.71 4.34 -5.88
CA PHE A 88 7.01 3.07 -5.74
C PHE A 88 6.38 2.68 -7.07
N THR A 89 6.38 1.41 -7.40
CA THR A 89 5.51 0.86 -8.46
C THR A 89 4.56 -0.17 -7.90
N THR A 90 3.46 -0.37 -8.62
CA THR A 90 2.46 -1.36 -8.26
C THR A 90 2.22 -2.29 -9.44
N ALA A 91 2.24 -3.58 -9.19
CA ALA A 91 1.76 -4.60 -10.12
C ALA A 91 0.59 -5.36 -9.49
N SER A 92 -0.34 -5.83 -10.31
CA SER A 92 -1.46 -6.64 -9.86
C SER A 92 -1.68 -7.79 -10.82
N TYR A 93 -1.88 -8.97 -10.26
CA TYR A 93 -2.11 -10.19 -11.00
C TYR A 93 -3.41 -10.80 -10.47
N ASP A 94 -4.36 -11.07 -11.36
CA ASP A 94 -5.54 -11.87 -11.03
C ASP A 94 -5.13 -13.34 -11.04
N ILE A 95 -5.51 -14.05 -9.98
CA ILE A 95 -5.09 -15.42 -9.70
C ILE A 95 -6.32 -16.25 -9.36
N GLU A 96 -6.25 -17.55 -9.60
CA GLU A 96 -7.35 -18.49 -9.30
C GLU A 96 -7.58 -18.64 -7.79
N ASP A 97 -6.51 -18.82 -7.02
CA ASP A 97 -6.56 -19.04 -5.58
C ASP A 97 -5.32 -18.53 -4.83
N SER A 98 -5.39 -18.63 -3.51
CA SER A 98 -4.31 -18.19 -2.61
C SER A 98 -3.04 -19.03 -2.74
N GLU A 99 -3.11 -20.30 -3.14
CA GLU A 99 -1.93 -21.15 -3.27
C GLU A 99 -1.10 -20.73 -4.47
N THR A 100 -1.76 -20.58 -5.61
CA THR A 100 -1.18 -20.04 -6.85
C THR A 100 -0.61 -18.63 -6.62
N ALA A 101 -1.29 -17.79 -5.84
CA ALA A 101 -0.81 -16.43 -5.51
C ALA A 101 0.48 -16.47 -4.68
N ARG A 102 0.62 -17.44 -3.77
CA ARG A 102 1.83 -17.64 -2.96
C ARG A 102 2.99 -18.16 -3.81
N GLU A 103 2.75 -19.15 -4.65
CA GLU A 103 3.76 -19.70 -5.56
C GLU A 103 4.31 -18.64 -6.50
N LEU A 104 3.43 -17.81 -7.07
CA LEU A 104 3.83 -16.69 -7.92
C LEU A 104 4.64 -15.66 -7.13
N ALA A 105 4.20 -15.27 -5.92
CA ALA A 105 4.94 -14.34 -5.08
C ALA A 105 6.34 -14.86 -4.71
N ASP A 106 6.46 -16.14 -4.38
CA ASP A 106 7.74 -16.79 -4.06
C ASP A 106 8.67 -16.85 -5.27
N THR A 107 8.11 -17.14 -6.45
CA THR A 107 8.84 -17.16 -7.72
C THR A 107 9.37 -15.78 -8.10
N LEU A 108 8.51 -14.75 -8.02
CA LEU A 108 8.89 -13.36 -8.30
C LEU A 108 9.96 -12.88 -7.31
N ALA A 109 9.77 -13.13 -6.01
CA ALA A 109 10.74 -12.76 -5.00
C ALA A 109 12.12 -13.42 -5.24
N THR A 110 12.14 -14.70 -5.58
CA THR A 110 13.38 -15.43 -5.91
C THR A 110 14.07 -14.81 -7.12
N ARG A 111 13.30 -14.46 -8.17
CA ARG A 111 13.83 -13.81 -9.37
C ARG A 111 14.44 -12.44 -9.06
N SER A 112 13.76 -11.61 -8.26
CA SER A 112 14.25 -10.28 -7.88
C SER A 112 15.55 -10.35 -7.08
N VAL A 113 15.64 -11.28 -6.14
CA VAL A 113 16.87 -11.53 -5.37
C VAL A 113 18.01 -11.98 -6.29
N ALA A 114 17.75 -12.90 -7.22
CA ALA A 114 18.76 -13.40 -8.14
C ALA A 114 19.24 -12.33 -9.15
N ALA A 115 18.33 -11.47 -9.63
CA ALA A 115 18.66 -10.39 -10.55
C ALA A 115 19.40 -9.23 -9.88
N ALA A 116 19.18 -9.01 -8.58
CA ALA A 116 19.74 -7.93 -7.77
C ALA A 116 19.76 -6.56 -8.48
N PRO A 117 18.62 -6.08 -9.02
CA PRO A 117 18.59 -4.84 -9.80
C PRO A 117 18.97 -3.64 -8.94
N THR A 118 19.82 -2.77 -9.49
CA THR A 118 20.43 -1.66 -8.74
C THR A 118 19.43 -0.60 -8.30
N ALA A 119 18.29 -0.44 -8.99
CA ALA A 119 17.27 0.55 -8.64
C ALA A 119 16.24 0.04 -7.60
N LEU A 120 15.98 -1.27 -7.55
CA LEU A 120 14.98 -1.86 -6.66
C LEU A 120 15.52 -2.00 -5.24
N ILE A 121 14.77 -1.52 -4.24
CA ILE A 121 15.15 -1.53 -2.83
C ILE A 121 14.47 -2.68 -2.10
N ALA A 122 13.15 -2.80 -2.27
CA ALA A 122 12.33 -3.77 -1.57
C ALA A 122 11.07 -4.08 -2.36
N GLU A 123 10.49 -5.26 -2.11
CA GLU A 123 9.18 -5.64 -2.64
C GLU A 123 8.31 -6.21 -1.52
N HIS A 124 7.04 -5.83 -1.56
CA HIS A 124 6.02 -6.29 -0.63
C HIS A 124 4.89 -6.95 -1.43
N PHE A 125 4.63 -8.22 -1.12
CA PHE A 125 3.67 -9.07 -1.81
C PHE A 125 2.45 -9.26 -0.93
N HIS A 126 1.30 -8.84 -1.43
CA HIS A 126 0.04 -8.83 -0.71
C HIS A 126 -0.99 -9.67 -1.45
N ILE A 127 -1.66 -10.57 -0.74
CA ILE A 127 -2.73 -11.41 -1.28
C ILE A 127 -4.06 -10.85 -0.79
N SER A 128 -5.02 -10.66 -1.68
CA SER A 128 -6.37 -10.18 -1.33
C SER A 128 -7.05 -11.15 -0.36
N GLU A 129 -8.00 -10.65 0.45
CA GLU A 129 -8.72 -11.52 1.40
C GLU A 129 -9.51 -12.66 0.73
N ASP A 130 -9.97 -12.46 -0.51
CA ASP A 130 -10.62 -13.49 -1.31
C ASP A 130 -9.64 -14.49 -1.95
N GLY A 131 -8.33 -14.20 -1.87
CA GLY A 131 -7.28 -15.04 -2.44
C GLY A 131 -7.09 -14.91 -3.96
N GLN A 132 -7.87 -14.06 -4.63
CA GLN A 132 -7.93 -14.02 -6.10
C GLN A 132 -7.02 -12.96 -6.74
N ARG A 133 -6.25 -12.24 -5.93
CA ARG A 133 -5.34 -11.20 -6.43
C ARG A 133 -4.05 -11.16 -5.65
N LEU A 134 -2.94 -11.17 -6.38
CA LEU A 134 -1.62 -10.79 -5.89
C LEU A 134 -1.37 -9.33 -6.25
N TYR A 135 -1.13 -8.51 -5.25
CA TYR A 135 -0.71 -7.12 -5.37
C TYR A 135 0.74 -6.99 -4.93
N VAL A 136 1.58 -6.38 -5.76
CA VAL A 136 3.01 -6.18 -5.48
C VAL A 136 3.28 -4.70 -5.39
N LEU A 137 3.81 -4.24 -4.26
CA LEU A 137 4.31 -2.89 -4.06
C LEU A 137 5.83 -2.93 -4.01
N SER A 138 6.47 -2.34 -5.02
CA SER A 138 7.93 -2.33 -5.18
C SER A 138 8.47 -0.94 -4.89
N ALA A 139 9.51 -0.84 -4.07
CA ALA A 139 10.15 0.40 -3.66
C ALA A 139 11.47 0.60 -4.42
N HIS A 140 11.68 1.79 -4.97
CA HIS A 140 12.82 2.10 -5.84
C HIS A 140 13.53 3.38 -5.41
N GLU A 141 14.83 3.45 -5.66
CA GLU A 141 15.63 4.66 -5.48
C GLU A 141 15.56 5.59 -6.68
N ALA A 142 15.58 5.03 -7.89
CA ALA A 142 15.45 5.77 -9.14
C ALA A 142 14.06 5.52 -9.73
N GLU A 143 13.63 6.41 -10.63
CA GLU A 143 12.40 6.20 -11.36
C GLU A 143 12.55 4.94 -12.23
N PRO A 144 11.65 3.96 -12.10
CA PRO A 144 11.74 2.73 -12.86
C PRO A 144 11.38 2.98 -14.32
N ASP A 145 12.05 2.29 -15.25
CA ASP A 145 11.82 2.36 -16.70
C ASP A 145 10.57 1.55 -17.15
N GLU A 146 9.75 1.12 -16.20
CA GLU A 146 8.60 0.26 -16.45
C GLU A 146 7.33 1.07 -16.71
N THR A 147 6.41 0.52 -17.52
CA THR A 147 5.08 1.09 -17.78
C THR A 147 4.10 0.95 -16.60
N ASN A 148 4.54 0.37 -15.49
CA ASN A 148 3.72 0.21 -14.29
C ASN A 148 3.36 1.57 -13.67
N PRO A 149 2.19 1.69 -13.01
CA PRO A 149 1.86 2.89 -12.24
C PRO A 149 2.98 3.23 -11.27
N CYS A 150 3.55 4.43 -11.42
CA CYS A 150 4.66 4.93 -10.63
C CYS A 150 4.18 6.02 -9.68
N PHE A 151 4.58 5.92 -8.42
CA PHE A 151 4.18 6.82 -7.35
C PHE A 151 5.37 7.37 -6.59
N ARG A 152 5.21 8.57 -6.03
CA ARG A 152 6.19 9.22 -5.16
C ARG A 152 5.64 9.34 -3.74
N PRO A 153 6.49 9.26 -2.70
CA PRO A 153 6.07 9.59 -1.35
C PRO A 153 5.53 11.02 -1.31
N TYR A 154 4.26 11.18 -0.93
CA TYR A 154 3.64 12.50 -0.76
C TYR A 154 3.56 12.86 0.72
N ARG A 155 2.81 12.07 1.49
CA ARG A 155 2.63 12.23 2.95
C ARG A 155 2.48 10.87 3.62
N GLY A 156 2.99 10.74 4.83
CA GLY A 156 2.94 9.49 5.60
C GLY A 156 2.68 9.74 7.08
N LEU A 157 1.80 8.94 7.67
CA LEU A 157 1.52 8.91 9.10
C LEU A 157 1.78 7.50 9.61
N ALA A 158 2.85 7.30 10.38
CA ALA A 158 3.10 6.04 11.06
C ALA A 158 2.93 6.24 12.56
N ARG A 159 2.14 5.38 13.24
CA ARG A 159 2.24 5.30 14.70
C ARG A 159 3.61 4.72 15.02
N ARG A 160 4.41 5.42 15.83
CA ARG A 160 5.61 4.81 16.43
C ARG A 160 5.14 3.59 17.22
N ARG A 161 5.64 2.41 16.90
CA ARG A 161 5.51 1.25 17.80
C ARG A 161 6.13 1.65 19.14
N PRO A 162 5.45 1.45 20.28
CA PRO A 162 6.15 1.54 21.55
C PRO A 162 7.30 0.51 21.50
N VAL A 163 8.51 0.96 21.79
CA VAL A 163 9.65 0.06 21.99
C VAL A 163 9.29 -0.80 23.19
N ALA A 164 9.21 -2.11 23.01
CA ALA A 164 9.08 -3.03 24.14
C ALA A 164 10.32 -2.81 25.02
N THR A 165 10.08 -2.38 26.26
CA THR A 165 11.12 -2.18 27.28
C THR A 165 11.50 -3.53 27.89
#